data_AF-A0A167PDA1-F1
#
_entry.id   AF-A0A167PDA1-F1
#
_cell.length_a   1.000
_cell.length_b   1.000
_cell.length_c   1.000
_cell.angle_alpha   90.00
_cell.angle_beta   90.00
_cell.angle_gamma   90.00
#
_symmetry.space_group_name_H-M   'P 1'
#
loop_
_entity.id
_entity.type
_entity.pdbx_description
1 polymer ?
#
loop_
_entity_poly.entity_id
_entity_poly.type
_entity_poly.pdbx_seq_one_letter_code
_entity_poly.pdbx_strand_id
1 'polypeptide(L)'
;MKSEEILKIESELKISVPGWYKQFLLNFPVELINDEEEGVFYSAHVVIDETKSSRDYCEEEWEEPFPKELLSVGWNGGCSCYCIKQADTEQNVYLFCHERGAIDPSETLTLDQFIEAWSE
;
A
#
# COMPACT_ATOMS: atom_id res chain seq x y z
N MET A 1 -14.31 -1.76 -1.09
CA MET A 1 -13.80 -2.98 -1.76
C MET A 1 -14.57 -4.17 -1.24
N LYS A 2 -14.64 -5.29 -1.97
CA LYS A 2 -15.32 -6.53 -1.55
C LYS A 2 -14.35 -7.58 -1.03
N SER A 3 -14.83 -8.52 -0.23
CA SER A 3 -14.01 -9.62 0.33
C SER A 3 -13.33 -10.47 -0.75
N GLU A 4 -14.00 -10.71 -1.88
CA GLU A 4 -13.45 -11.48 -3.01
C GLU A 4 -12.22 -10.79 -3.63
N GLU A 5 -12.23 -9.45 -3.66
CA GLU A 5 -11.13 -8.65 -4.19
C GLU A 5 -9.92 -8.68 -3.25
N ILE A 6 -10.15 -8.61 -1.94
CA ILE A 6 -9.10 -8.79 -0.93
C ILE A 6 -8.47 -10.18 -1.05
N LEU A 7 -9.28 -11.24 -1.19
CA LEU A 7 -8.77 -12.60 -1.39
C LEU A 7 -7.93 -12.72 -2.68
N LYS A 8 -8.31 -11.97 -3.72
CA LYS A 8 -7.53 -11.90 -4.96
C LYS A 8 -6.16 -11.27 -4.73
N ILE A 9 -6.08 -10.15 -4.00
CA ILE A 9 -4.81 -9.51 -3.61
C ILE A 9 -3.91 -10.52 -2.89
N GLU A 10 -4.44 -11.19 -1.86
CA GLU A 10 -3.68 -12.14 -1.05
C GLU A 10 -3.19 -13.33 -1.88
N SER A 11 -4.03 -13.85 -2.78
CA SER A 11 -3.69 -14.97 -3.65
C SER A 11 -2.63 -14.64 -4.70
N GLU A 12 -2.76 -13.48 -5.35
CA GLU A 12 -1.86 -13.03 -6.43
C GLU A 12 -0.49 -12.65 -5.89
N LEU A 13 -0.45 -11.90 -4.79
CA LEU A 13 0.79 -11.37 -4.23
C LEU A 13 1.45 -12.29 -3.19
N LYS A 14 0.78 -13.40 -2.83
CA LYS A 14 1.19 -14.34 -1.77
C LYS A 14 1.46 -13.64 -0.44
N ILE A 15 0.63 -12.66 -0.11
CA ILE A 15 0.71 -11.83 1.09
C ILE A 15 -0.57 -11.96 1.91
N SER A 16 -0.49 -11.82 3.24
CA SER A 16 -1.68 -11.70 4.08
C SER A 16 -1.95 -10.22 4.39
N VAL A 17 -3.09 -9.70 3.92
CA VAL A 17 -3.53 -8.35 4.27
C VAL A 17 -3.87 -8.32 5.77
N PRO A 18 -3.40 -7.33 6.55
CA PRO A 18 -3.73 -7.21 7.96
C PRO A 18 -5.23 -7.10 8.22
N GLY A 19 -5.72 -7.70 9.32
CA GLY A 19 -7.14 -7.74 9.63
C GLY A 19 -7.78 -6.35 9.76
N TRP A 20 -7.05 -5.39 10.34
CA TRP A 20 -7.51 -4.00 10.46
C TRP A 20 -7.71 -3.34 9.08
N TYR A 21 -6.78 -3.56 8.15
CA TYR A 21 -6.87 -2.99 6.81
C TYR A 21 -7.97 -3.65 5.98
N LYS A 22 -8.19 -4.97 6.16
CA LYS A 22 -9.37 -5.64 5.57
C LYS A 22 -10.67 -4.98 6.03
N GLN A 23 -10.80 -4.73 7.34
CA GLN A 23 -12.00 -4.07 7.89
C GLN A 23 -12.14 -2.65 7.35
N PHE A 24 -11.05 -1.89 7.24
CA PHE A 24 -11.05 -0.58 6.61
C PHE A 24 -11.57 -0.66 5.17
N LEU A 25 -10.95 -1.46 4.30
CA LEU A 25 -11.31 -1.57 2.88
C LEU A 25 -12.76 -2.06 2.63
N LEU A 26 -13.30 -2.89 3.53
CA LEU A 26 -14.68 -3.38 3.45
C LEU A 26 -15.71 -2.32 3.83
N ASN A 27 -15.34 -1.35 4.68
CA ASN A 27 -16.21 -0.26 5.12
C ASN A 27 -15.92 1.07 4.41
N PHE A 28 -14.81 1.16 3.67
CA PHE A 28 -14.42 2.37 2.96
C PHE A 28 -15.39 2.66 1.79
N PRO A 29 -15.82 3.92 1.60
CA PRO A 29 -16.72 4.30 0.51
C PRO A 29 -16.16 3.89 -0.85
N VAL A 30 -16.95 3.17 -1.64
CA VAL A 30 -16.50 2.60 -2.92
C VAL A 30 -16.17 3.68 -3.95
N GLU A 31 -16.82 4.83 -3.85
CA GLU A 31 -16.62 6.02 -4.66
C GLU A 31 -15.28 6.73 -4.41
N LEU A 32 -14.62 6.43 -3.29
CA LEU A 32 -13.29 6.97 -2.95
C LEU A 32 -12.16 5.98 -3.28
N ILE A 33 -12.50 4.80 -3.79
CA ILE A 33 -11.51 3.82 -4.22
C ILE A 33 -10.94 4.25 -5.57
N ASN A 34 -9.62 4.26 -5.64
CA ASN A 34 -8.90 4.72 -6.80
C ASN A 34 -8.54 3.58 -7.75
N ASP A 35 -8.97 3.70 -9.01
CA ASP A 35 -8.67 2.78 -10.11
C ASP A 35 -7.52 3.27 -11.00
N GLU A 36 -6.87 4.37 -10.65
CA GLU A 36 -5.72 4.95 -11.34
C GLU A 36 -4.40 4.66 -10.59
N GLU A 37 -3.28 4.69 -11.32
CA GLU A 37 -1.93 4.50 -10.76
C GLU A 37 -1.53 5.68 -9.84
N GLU A 38 -2.07 6.88 -10.09
CA GLU A 38 -1.83 8.06 -9.27
C GLU A 38 -2.89 8.22 -8.18
N GLY A 39 -2.47 8.45 -6.93
CA GLY A 39 -3.34 8.76 -5.79
C GLY A 39 -3.34 7.68 -4.72
N VAL A 40 -4.36 7.65 -3.86
CA VAL A 40 -4.41 6.78 -2.69
C VAL A 40 -5.68 5.93 -2.64
N PHE A 41 -5.77 4.97 -1.72
CA PHE A 41 -6.91 4.07 -1.54
C PHE A 41 -7.19 3.22 -2.78
N TYR A 42 -6.14 2.59 -3.29
CA TYR A 42 -6.20 1.78 -4.49
C TYR A 42 -7.25 0.67 -4.46
N SER A 43 -7.83 0.42 -5.63
CA SER A 43 -8.62 -0.77 -5.89
C SER A 43 -7.74 -2.00 -5.96
N ALA A 44 -8.36 -3.18 -5.94
CA ALA A 44 -7.59 -4.42 -5.80
C ALA A 44 -6.67 -4.70 -6.98
N HIS A 45 -7.05 -4.29 -8.19
CA HIS A 45 -6.19 -4.50 -9.36
C HIS A 45 -4.98 -3.56 -9.32
N VAL A 46 -5.20 -2.28 -8.97
CA VAL A 46 -4.11 -1.30 -8.81
C VAL A 46 -3.16 -1.73 -7.69
N VAL A 47 -3.67 -2.18 -6.53
CA VAL A 47 -2.83 -2.76 -5.46
C VAL A 47 -1.95 -3.90 -5.98
N ILE A 48 -2.50 -4.79 -6.80
CA ILE A 48 -1.77 -5.94 -7.35
C ILE A 48 -0.70 -5.47 -8.34
N ASP A 49 -1.07 -4.61 -9.28
CA ASP A 49 -0.20 -4.17 -10.36
C ASP A 49 0.92 -3.27 -9.81
N GLU A 50 0.60 -2.28 -8.98
CA GLU A 50 1.59 -1.41 -8.34
C GLU A 50 2.55 -2.18 -7.43
N THR A 51 2.05 -3.15 -6.67
CA THR A 51 2.92 -3.98 -5.82
C THR A 51 3.84 -4.87 -6.67
N LYS A 52 3.38 -5.40 -7.81
CA LYS A 52 4.23 -6.17 -8.74
C LYS A 52 5.27 -5.25 -9.39
N SER A 53 4.87 -4.10 -9.91
CA SER A 53 5.76 -3.10 -10.51
C SER A 53 6.83 -2.64 -9.52
N SER A 54 6.46 -2.34 -8.27
CA SER A 54 7.41 -1.96 -7.22
C SER A 54 8.42 -3.08 -6.90
N ARG A 55 8.00 -4.34 -6.98
CA ARG A 55 8.88 -5.51 -6.74
C ARG A 55 9.81 -5.81 -7.92
N ASP A 56 9.39 -5.44 -9.13
CA ASP A 56 10.21 -5.61 -10.35
C ASP A 56 11.24 -4.48 -10.51
N TYR A 57 11.05 -3.35 -9.82
CA TYR A 57 11.98 -2.22 -9.78
C TYR A 57 12.98 -2.33 -8.62
N CYS A 58 14.26 -2.09 -8.90
CA CYS A 58 15.34 -2.02 -7.92
C CYS A 58 16.47 -1.15 -8.49
N GLU A 59 16.92 -0.16 -7.73
CA GLU A 59 18.12 0.61 -8.08
C GLU A 59 19.39 -0.16 -7.66
N GLU A 60 20.54 0.23 -8.22
CA GLU A 60 21.83 -0.44 -7.96
C GLU A 60 22.26 -0.28 -6.50
N GLU A 61 21.87 0.82 -5.86
CA GLU A 61 22.21 1.20 -4.51
C GLU A 61 21.29 0.60 -3.44
N TRP A 62 20.15 0.03 -3.84
CA TRP A 62 19.21 -0.57 -2.89
C TRP A 62 19.71 -1.96 -2.43
N GLU A 63 19.49 -2.28 -1.16
CA GLU A 63 19.84 -3.61 -0.62
C GLU A 63 18.95 -4.71 -1.23
N GLU A 64 17.67 -4.40 -1.43
CA GLU A 64 16.68 -5.26 -2.04
C GLU A 64 15.58 -4.43 -2.73
N PRO A 65 14.83 -5.00 -3.69
CA PRO A 65 13.63 -4.36 -4.24
C PRO A 65 12.55 -4.19 -3.17
N PHE A 66 11.41 -3.60 -3.55
CA PHE A 66 10.26 -3.44 -2.67
C PHE A 66 9.95 -4.73 -1.86
N PRO A 67 10.02 -4.70 -0.51
CA PRO A 67 9.98 -5.90 0.31
C PRO A 67 8.72 -6.75 0.13
N LYS A 68 8.88 -8.07 0.25
CA LYS A 68 7.80 -9.05 -0.03
C LYS A 68 6.65 -8.99 0.97
N GLU A 69 6.93 -8.52 2.17
CA GLU A 69 5.94 -8.32 3.22
C GLU A 69 5.20 -6.98 3.10
N LEU A 70 5.58 -6.11 2.16
CA LEU A 70 4.89 -4.86 1.92
C LEU A 70 3.86 -5.00 0.79
N LEU A 71 2.82 -4.19 0.90
CA LEU A 71 1.72 -4.05 -0.04
C LEU A 71 1.56 -2.56 -0.38
N SER A 72 1.67 -2.20 -1.67
CA SER A 72 1.42 -0.82 -2.11
C SER A 72 -0.07 -0.50 -2.06
N VAL A 73 -0.42 0.64 -1.47
CA VAL A 73 -1.81 1.08 -1.25
C VAL A 73 -2.06 2.54 -1.68
N GLY A 74 -1.03 3.22 -2.15
CA GLY A 74 -1.12 4.58 -2.69
C GLY A 74 0.21 5.09 -3.21
N TRP A 75 0.17 6.18 -3.94
CA TRP A 75 1.31 6.93 -4.46
C TRP A 75 1.38 8.30 -3.82
N ASN A 76 2.60 8.76 -3.53
CA ASN A 76 2.79 10.04 -2.85
C ASN A 76 2.98 11.24 -3.79
N GLY A 77 2.91 11.06 -5.11
CA GLY A 77 3.15 12.13 -6.08
C GLY A 77 4.62 12.32 -6.49
N GLY A 78 5.54 11.48 -6.00
CA GLY A 78 6.98 11.66 -6.19
C GLY A 78 7.75 10.35 -6.16
N CYS A 79 7.31 9.38 -6.95
CA CYS A 79 7.89 8.03 -7.12
C CYS A 79 7.94 7.13 -5.87
N SER A 80 7.62 7.65 -4.68
CA SER A 80 7.48 6.84 -3.46
C SER A 80 6.03 6.34 -3.33
N CYS A 81 5.85 5.23 -2.63
CA CYS A 81 4.53 4.66 -2.42
C CYS A 81 4.19 4.55 -0.94
N TYR A 82 2.91 4.76 -0.64
CA TYR A 82 2.33 4.37 0.63
C TYR A 82 2.12 2.87 0.64
N CYS A 83 2.54 2.22 1.72
CA CYS A 83 2.45 0.79 1.83
C CYS A 83 2.04 0.35 3.24
N ILE A 84 1.53 -0.86 3.34
CA ILE A 84 1.24 -1.52 4.61
C ILE A 84 2.07 -2.80 4.71
N LYS A 85 2.36 -3.21 5.95
CA LYS A 85 3.14 -4.42 6.22
C LYS A 85 2.25 -5.60 6.59
N GLN A 86 2.55 -6.76 6.02
CA GLN A 86 1.94 -8.04 6.40
C GLN A 86 2.06 -8.23 7.90
N ALA A 87 0.96 -8.68 8.51
CA ALA A 87 0.86 -8.96 9.95
C ALA A 87 1.15 -7.76 10.86
N ASP A 88 1.14 -6.53 10.33
CA ASP A 88 1.20 -5.34 11.18
C ASP A 88 -0.06 -5.24 12.05
N THR A 89 0.14 -5.02 13.35
CA THR A 89 -0.92 -4.82 14.34
C THR A 89 -1.07 -3.38 14.78
N GLU A 90 -0.13 -2.51 14.39
CA GLU A 90 -0.08 -1.11 14.83
C GLU A 90 -0.96 -0.18 13.98
N GLN A 91 -1.51 -0.69 12.87
CA GLN A 91 -2.38 0.07 11.95
C GLN A 91 -1.64 1.23 11.27
N ASN A 92 -0.39 0.98 10.90
CA ASN A 92 0.45 1.98 10.26
C ASN A 92 0.37 1.87 8.73
N VAL A 93 0.45 3.04 8.10
CA VAL A 93 0.71 3.26 6.69
C VAL A 93 2.11 3.86 6.59
N TYR A 94 3.02 3.13 5.96
CA TYR A 94 4.41 3.50 5.79
C TYR A 94 4.60 4.22 4.46
N LEU A 95 5.64 5.05 4.37
CA LEU A 95 6.13 5.56 3.09
C LEU A 95 7.39 4.79 2.71
N PHE A 96 7.34 4.03 1.62
CA PHE A 96 8.54 3.45 1.02
C PHE A 96 9.20 4.50 0.12
N CYS A 97 10.34 5.02 0.55
CA CYS A 97 11.06 6.09 -0.11
C CYS A 97 11.89 5.55 -1.28
N HIS A 98 11.56 5.97 -2.50
CA HIS A 98 12.29 5.54 -3.70
C HIS A 98 13.75 5.99 -3.68
N GLU A 99 14.07 7.18 -3.18
CA GLU A 99 15.47 7.63 -3.10
C GLU A 99 16.35 6.77 -2.17
N ARG A 100 15.72 6.06 -1.22
CA ARG A 100 16.42 5.27 -0.20
C ARG A 100 16.28 3.76 -0.37
N GLY A 101 15.32 3.30 -1.18
CA GLY A 101 14.96 1.88 -1.25
C GLY A 101 14.50 1.31 0.08
N ALA A 102 13.90 2.13 0.95
CA ALA A 102 13.56 1.74 2.32
C ALA A 102 12.36 2.54 2.85
N ILE A 103 11.71 2.01 3.89
CA ILE A 103 10.68 2.73 4.64
C ILE A 103 11.30 3.97 5.29
N ASP A 104 10.67 5.13 5.12
CA ASP A 104 10.96 6.33 5.91
C ASP A 104 10.16 6.32 7.23
N PRO A 105 10.82 6.13 8.38
CA PRO A 105 10.13 6.09 9.67
C PRO A 105 9.53 7.45 10.07
N SER A 106 10.02 8.57 9.52
CA SER A 106 9.52 9.91 9.84
C SER A 106 8.22 10.25 9.09
N GLU A 107 7.94 9.53 8.01
CA GLU A 107 6.74 9.67 7.16
C GLU A 107 5.74 8.53 7.42
N THR A 108 5.93 7.76 8.48
CA THR A 108 4.97 6.72 8.89
C THR A 108 3.78 7.36 9.57
N LEU A 109 2.59 7.03 9.08
CA LEU A 109 1.32 7.54 9.56
C LEU A 109 0.50 6.41 10.16
N THR A 110 -0.32 6.70 11.17
CA THR A 110 -1.46 5.82 11.49
C THR A 110 -2.49 5.88 10.37
N LEU A 111 -3.34 4.86 10.23
CA LEU A 111 -4.42 4.87 9.25
C LEU A 111 -5.30 6.12 9.37
N ASP A 112 -5.62 6.57 10.59
CA ASP A 112 -6.45 7.76 10.81
C ASP A 112 -5.76 9.03 10.30
N GLN A 113 -4.46 9.20 10.58
CA GLN A 113 -3.68 10.33 10.06
C GLN A 113 -3.58 10.29 8.53
N PHE A 114 -3.45 9.09 7.96
CA PHE A 114 -3.43 8.92 6.51
C PHE A 114 -4.78 9.33 5.90
N ILE A 115 -5.91 8.91 6.48
CA ILE A 115 -7.23 9.33 6.02
C ILE A 115 -7.37 10.86 6.12
N GLU A 116 -6.98 11.46 7.24
CA GLU A 116 -7.05 12.92 7.44
C GLU A 116 -6.23 13.68 6.38
N ALA A 117 -5.03 13.21 6.07
CA ALA A 117 -4.14 13.83 5.07
C ALA A 117 -4.71 13.81 3.64
N TRP A 118 -5.64 12.90 3.35
CA TRP A 118 -6.19 12.67 2.00
C TRP A 118 -7.70 12.90 1.89
N SER A 119 -8.31 13.59 2.87
CA SER A 119 -9.76 13.85 2.92
C SER A 119 -10.16 15.25 2.39
N GLU A 120 -9.29 15.95 1.65
CA GLU A 120 -9.55 17.30 1.11
C GLU A 120 -10.34 17.33 -0.20
#